data_AF-A0AAE7C1D7-F1
#
_entry.id   AF-A0AAE7C1D7-F1
#
_cell.length_a   1.000
_cell.length_b   1.000
_cell.length_c   1.000
_cell.angle_alpha   90.00
_cell.angle_beta   90.00
_cell.angle_gamma   90.00
#
_symmetry.space_group_name_H-M   'P 1'
#
loop_
_entity.id
_entity.type
_entity.pdbx_description
1 polymer ?
#
loop_
_entity_poly.entity_id
_entity_poly.type
_entity_poly.pdbx_seq_one_letter_code
_entity_poly.pdbx_strand_id
1 'polypeptide(L)' 'MRNEPLYRVIGYSEPNDERLVLAENLSHKEAWQTARNAMDENLAIYAISVRPMVRDVKGGKNV' A
#
# COMPACT_ATOMS: atom_id res chain seq x y z
N MET A 1 21.06 -10.16 8.00
CA MET A 1 19.60 -10.33 7.83
C MET A 1 19.18 -9.49 6.64
N ARG A 2 18.54 -10.06 5.61
CA ARG A 2 17.96 -9.25 4.52
C ARG A 2 16.72 -8.59 5.09
N ASN A 3 16.69 -7.27 5.21
CA ASN A 3 15.46 -6.55 5.54
C ASN A 3 14.54 -6.69 4.33
N GLU A 4 13.47 -7.48 4.47
CA GLU A 4 12.43 -7.53 3.46
C GLU A 4 11.80 -6.13 3.31
N PRO A 5 11.47 -5.71 2.07
CA PRO A 5 10.79 -4.44 1.87
C PRO A 5 9.41 -4.49 2.52
N LEU A 6 9.00 -3.37 3.12
CA LEU A 6 7.62 -3.16 3.53
C LEU A 6 6.81 -2.63 2.36
N TYR A 7 5.49 -2.85 2.41
CA TYR A 7 4.56 -2.55 1.33
C TYR A 7 3.42 -1.67 1.82
N ARG A 8 2.84 -0.94 0.86
CA ARG A 8 1.59 -0.21 1.01
C ARG A 8 0.55 -0.71 0.00
N VAL A 9 -0.71 -0.59 0.38
CA VAL A 9 -1.87 -0.98 -0.43
C VAL A 9 -2.67 0.28 -0.75
N ILE A 10 -2.90 0.54 -2.03
CA ILE A 10 -3.63 1.71 -2.52
C ILE A 10 -4.86 1.21 -3.29
N GLY A 11 -6.05 1.59 -2.85
CA GLY A 11 -7.30 1.40 -3.56
C GLY A 11 -7.63 2.59 -4.47
N TYR A 12 -8.29 2.31 -5.58
CA TYR A 12 -8.84 3.29 -6.50
C TYR A 12 -10.36 3.12 -6.52
N SER A 13 -11.07 4.21 -6.25
CA SER A 13 -12.53 4.20 -6.19
C SER A 13 -13.18 5.17 -7.18
N GLU A 14 -14.29 4.72 -7.78
CA GLU A 14 -15.15 5.56 -8.62
C GLU A 14 -16.00 6.50 -7.75
N PRO A 15 -16.52 7.62 -8.30
CA PRO A 15 -16.38 8.09 -9.68
C PRO A 15 -15.17 9.01 -9.93
N ASN A 16 -14.38 9.33 -8.90
CA ASN A 16 -13.38 10.41 -8.95
C ASN A 16 -11.93 9.90 -9.10
N ASP A 17 -11.72 8.61 -9.38
CA ASP A 17 -10.40 7.97 -9.34
C ASP A 17 -9.63 8.30 -8.06
N GLU A 18 -10.35 8.38 -6.95
CA GLU A 18 -9.76 8.76 -5.67
C GLU A 18 -8.80 7.66 -5.21
N ARG A 19 -7.59 8.07 -4.84
CA ARG A 19 -6.56 7.17 -4.33
C ARG A 19 -6.66 7.11 -2.82
N LEU A 20 -7.10 5.95 -2.31
CA LEU A 20 -7.17 5.70 -0.88
C LEU A 20 -6.00 4.81 -0.45
N VAL A 21 -5.19 5.28 0.50
CA VAL A 21 -4.19 4.42 1.16
C VAL A 21 -4.92 3.54 2.17
N LEU A 22 -4.98 2.24 1.89
CA LEU A 22 -5.72 1.27 2.71
C LEU A 22 -4.87 0.74 3.87
N ALA A 23 -3.58 0.55 3.63
CA ALA A 23 -2.62 0.11 4.64
C ALA A 23 -1.18 0.42 4.22
N GLU A 24 -0.29 0.54 5.20
CA GLU A 24 1.15 0.77 5.02
C GLU A 24 1.96 -0.09 5.99
N ASN A 25 3.28 -0.18 5.77
CA ASN A 25 4.23 -0.90 6.61
C ASN A 25 3.94 -2.41 6.76
N LEU A 26 3.36 -3.03 5.72
CA LEU A 26 3.02 -4.44 5.73
C LEU A 26 4.13 -5.30 5.12
N SER A 27 4.27 -6.54 5.57
CA SER A 27 5.03 -7.55 4.81
C SER A 27 4.36 -7.82 3.46
N HIS A 28 5.09 -8.45 2.53
CA HIS A 28 4.54 -8.79 1.22
C HIS A 28 3.27 -9.64 1.32
N LYS A 29 3.26 -10.63 2.22
CA LYS A 29 2.11 -11.53 2.42
C LYS A 29 0.90 -10.78 2.97
N GLU A 30 1.11 -9.94 3.99
CA GLU A 30 0.03 -9.14 4.59
C GLU A 30 -0.56 -8.15 3.59
N ALA A 31 0.27 -7.48 2.80
CA ALA A 31 -0.19 -6.51 1.81
C ALA A 31 -1.13 -7.13 0.76
N TRP A 32 -0.82 -8.34 0.29
CA TRP A 32 -1.70 -9.05 -0.65
C TRP A 32 -2.97 -9.58 -0.01
N GLN A 33 -2.92 -9.98 1.25
CA GLN A 33 -4.13 -10.37 1.98
C GLN A 33 -5.05 -9.16 2.17
N THR A 34 -4.51 -8.01 2.58
CA THR A 34 -5.26 -6.76 2.70
C THR A 34 -5.84 -6.32 1.36
N ALA A 35 -5.07 -6.42 0.28
CA ALA A 35 -5.56 -6.12 -1.07
C ALA A 35 -6.76 -7.00 -1.46
N ARG A 36 -6.69 -8.31 -1.20
CA ARG A 36 -7.81 -9.21 -1.50
C ARG A 36 -9.06 -8.84 -0.69
N ASN A 37 -8.91 -8.70 0.63
CA ASN A 37 -10.04 -8.35 1.49
C ASN A 37 -10.69 -7.02 1.07
N ALA A 38 -9.88 -6.02 0.70
CA ALA A 38 -10.40 -4.73 0.26
C ALA A 38 -11.21 -4.81 -1.06
N MET A 39 -10.81 -5.67 -2.00
CA MET A 39 -11.60 -5.92 -3.21
C MET A 39 -12.91 -6.66 -2.90
N ASP A 40 -12.87 -7.63 -1.97
CA ASP A 40 -14.03 -8.46 -1.63
C ASP A 40 -15.07 -7.69 -0.80
N GLU A 41 -14.62 -6.82 0.10
CA GLU A 41 -15.48 -6.13 1.08
C GLU A 41 -15.96 -4.75 0.60
N ASN A 42 -15.23 -4.07 -0.30
CA ASN A 42 -15.54 -2.71 -0.72
C ASN A 42 -15.86 -2.62 -2.21
N LEU A 43 -17.15 -2.65 -2.53
CA LEU A 43 -17.67 -2.56 -3.91
C LEU A 43 -17.34 -1.25 -4.63
N ALA A 44 -16.95 -0.18 -3.90
CA ALA A 44 -16.53 1.07 -4.53
C ALA A 44 -15.08 1.04 -5.02
N ILE A 45 -14.26 0.09 -4.54
CA ILE A 45 -12.89 -0.09 -5.01
C ILE A 45 -12.91 -0.96 -6.25
N TYR A 46 -12.61 -0.35 -7.41
CA TYR A 46 -12.57 -1.07 -8.68
C TYR A 46 -11.18 -1.61 -9.02
N ALA A 47 -10.13 -1.04 -8.41
CA ALA A 47 -8.75 -1.46 -8.62
C ALA A 47 -7.89 -1.28 -7.36
N ILE A 48 -6.85 -2.11 -7.24
CA ILE A 48 -5.85 -2.02 -6.17
C ILE A 48 -4.43 -2.09 -6.72
N SER A 49 -3.53 -1.30 -6.12
CA SER A 49 -2.09 -1.36 -6.35
C SER A 49 -1.36 -1.68 -5.04
N VAL A 50 -0.59 -2.76 -5.03
CA VAL A 50 0.36 -3.09 -3.96
C VAL A 50 1.75 -2.59 -4.39
N ARG A 51 2.39 -1.74 -3.58
CA ARG A 51 3.70 -1.15 -3.92
C ARG A 51 4.69 -1.28 -2.78
N PRO A 52 5.97 -1.60 -3.04
CA PRO A 52 7.00 -1.49 -2.03
C PRO A 52 7.12 -0.04 -1.59
N MET A 53 7.28 0.17 -0.29
CA MET A 53 7.62 1.46 0.28
C MET A 53 9.12 1.65 0.09
N VAL A 54 9.49 2.59 -0.77
CA VAL A 54 10.85 3.10 -0.76
C VAL A 54 10.99 3.83 0.57
N ARG A 55 11.92 3.42 1.43
CA ARG A 55 12.33 4.29 2.56
C ARG A 55 12.73 5.61 1.91
N ASP A 56 11.93 6.65 2.10
CA ASP A 56 12.31 7.98 1.67
C ASP A 56 13.52 8.36 2.54
N VAL A 57 14.73 8.14 2.02
CA VAL A 57 15.96 8.58 2.66
C VAL A 57 16.11 10.08 2.40
N LYS A 58 15.08 10.88 2.66
CA LYS A 58 15.21 12.33 2.74
C LYS A 58 15.66 12.68 4.15
N GLY A 59 16.93 13.07 4.25
CA GLY A 59 17.41 13.79 5.42
C GLY A 59 18.59 13.13 6.12
N GLY A 60 19.59 12.67 5.37
CA GLY A 60 20.96 12.75 5.86
C GLY A 60 21.34 14.22 6.08
N LYS A 61 21.01 14.76 7.24
CA LYS A 61 21.72 15.90 7.83
C LYS A 61 21.98 15.54 9.29
N ASN A 62 23.16 14.97 9.52
CA ASN A 62 23.87 15.20 10.78
C ASN A 62 24.21 16.69 10.80
N VAL A 63 23.61 17.43 11.74
CA VAL A 63 24.18 18.67 12.27
C VAL A 63 24.43 18.45 13.75
#